data_AF-A0A833DRT3-F1
#
_entry.id   AF-A0A833DRT3-F1
#
_cell.length_a   1.000
_cell.length_b   1.000
_cell.length_c   1.000
_cell.angle_alpha   90.00
_cell.angle_beta   90.00
_cell.angle_gamma   90.00
#
_symmetry.space_group_name_H-M   'P 1'
#
loop_
_entity.id
_entity.type
_entity.pdbx_description
1 polymer ?
#
loop_
_entity_poly.entity_id
_entity_poly.type
_entity_poly.pdbx_seq_one_letter_code
_entity_poly.pdbx_strand_id
1 'polypeptide(L)'
;MRILIITGKQAYKQVKKATKKYKHIDIHMANISIAAFLTPRMIIKEIKSLEKKINRPLSEIYDFILITGLVRHDLKIVEEESGIKCYKSTRESSDIPLLIDNLENIKLSTKDYADDQIAKYLRMESEKLIKKYEEMPLSKGDVKVGSLKIGNNYPMRVLGEIVHTPWLKDKELEKKITYYLESGVDMIDLGMVSNEDHSEDLKRIISIARDITDKPISIDTLNTKELIEGIKLDIDMVLSVDGGNVEELLPYLKDGETVPVVLPTNYRLNTVPERALDRVEHLENNMSKLIENDIKVIGDLILEPINNSNCNFIESVMAYKLFRERNNIPMFFGVGNVSELFDADSNGVNALLAAIGSEVGGNILFTPEASSKCKFSIRELKMASKMMFLAKKRNSLPKDVGYNLINYKDKKFDEITTYNNYRDVSTIPSKENSKIILDRNSFKIELDRENKLIVVICFDRRKNPKCIIKGRKAKEIYETLIREDLIGMMDHAAYMGMELQKAEIALRIGKKYLQDFELFYNEFWDI
;
A
#
# COMPACT_ATOMS: atom_id res chain seq x y z
N MET A 1 -14.37 35.38 -9.17
CA MET A 1 -13.22 35.18 -8.28
C MET A 1 -11.94 35.30 -9.09
N ARG A 2 -10.98 36.14 -8.69
CA ARG A 2 -9.67 36.33 -9.31
C ARG A 2 -8.59 36.18 -8.23
N ILE A 3 -7.58 35.36 -8.48
CA ILE A 3 -6.59 34.93 -7.47
C ILE A 3 -5.19 35.26 -7.97
N LEU A 4 -4.35 35.80 -7.08
CA LEU A 4 -2.93 35.95 -7.33
C LEU A 4 -2.15 34.87 -6.59
N ILE A 5 -1.31 34.12 -7.30
CA ILE A 5 -0.36 33.17 -6.69
C ILE A 5 1.02 33.80 -6.65
N ILE A 6 1.63 33.89 -5.47
CA ILE A 6 3.04 34.31 -5.31
C ILE A 6 3.89 33.07 -5.03
N THR A 7 4.95 32.90 -5.83
CA THR A 7 5.87 31.76 -5.73
C THR A 7 7.32 32.18 -5.96
N GLY A 8 8.27 31.38 -5.49
CA GLY A 8 9.71 31.55 -5.75
C GLY A 8 10.11 31.13 -7.17
N LYS A 9 11.34 31.52 -7.57
CA LYS A 9 11.90 31.28 -8.92
C LYS A 9 11.91 29.81 -9.32
N GLN A 10 12.25 28.90 -8.41
CA GLN A 10 12.35 27.47 -8.72
C GLN A 10 11.00 26.84 -9.09
N ALA A 11 9.95 27.17 -8.35
CA ALA A 11 8.62 26.60 -8.57
C ALA A 11 7.78 27.35 -9.63
N TYR A 12 8.18 28.56 -10.05
CA TYR A 12 7.39 29.40 -10.96
C TYR A 12 6.95 28.70 -12.24
N LYS A 13 7.87 27.99 -12.92
CA LYS A 13 7.54 27.27 -14.17
C LYS A 13 6.50 26.17 -13.93
N GLN A 14 6.62 25.43 -12.82
CA GLN A 14 5.73 24.34 -12.47
C GLN A 14 4.34 24.86 -12.10
N VAL A 15 4.27 25.89 -11.25
CA VAL A 15 3.01 26.57 -10.87
C VAL A 15 2.32 27.13 -12.12
N LYS A 16 3.05 27.81 -13.01
CA LYS A 16 2.51 28.35 -14.26
C LYS A 16 1.98 27.27 -15.20
N LYS A 17 2.65 26.12 -15.27
CA LYS A 17 2.15 24.98 -16.04
C LYS A 17 0.89 24.39 -15.41
N ALA A 18 0.88 24.20 -14.09
CA ALA A 18 -0.22 23.63 -13.34
C ALA A 18 -1.50 24.47 -13.43
N THR A 19 -1.36 25.80 -13.40
CA THR A 19 -2.53 26.70 -13.41
C THR A 19 -2.91 27.25 -14.78
N LYS A 20 -2.25 26.82 -15.86
CA LYS A 20 -2.47 27.31 -17.23
C LYS A 20 -3.94 27.25 -17.69
N LYS A 21 -4.72 26.28 -17.20
CA LYS A 21 -6.14 26.12 -17.55
C LYS A 21 -7.06 27.15 -16.87
N TYR A 22 -6.61 27.83 -15.82
CA TYR A 22 -7.42 28.75 -15.03
C TYR A 22 -7.19 30.21 -15.46
N LYS A 23 -8.13 30.76 -16.22
CA LYS A 23 -8.07 32.15 -16.70
C LYS A 23 -8.16 33.21 -15.58
N HIS A 24 -8.63 32.81 -14.40
CA HIS A 24 -8.83 33.69 -13.26
C HIS A 24 -7.65 33.69 -12.27
N ILE A 25 -6.54 33.03 -12.63
CA ILE A 25 -5.33 32.94 -11.81
C ILE A 25 -4.20 33.69 -12.49
N ASP A 26 -3.69 34.70 -11.79
CA ASP A 26 -2.45 35.38 -12.15
C ASP A 26 -1.31 34.88 -11.24
N ILE A 27 -0.08 34.90 -11.73
CA ILE A 27 1.09 34.33 -11.02
C ILE A 27 2.22 35.33 -10.99
N HIS A 28 2.69 35.65 -9.79
CA HIS A 28 3.84 36.49 -9.54
C HIS A 28 5.05 35.67 -9.09
N MET A 29 6.19 35.94 -9.72
CA MET A 29 7.47 35.37 -9.32
C MET A 29 8.16 36.34 -8.35
N ALA A 30 8.20 35.97 -7.08
CA ALA A 30 8.94 36.72 -6.07
C ALA A 30 10.45 36.67 -6.34
N ASN A 31 11.19 37.70 -5.92
CA ASN A 31 12.63 37.76 -6.10
C ASN A 31 13.38 36.91 -5.05
N ILE A 32 13.06 35.62 -5.00
CA ILE A 32 13.65 34.63 -4.10
C ILE A 32 13.78 33.28 -4.81
N SER A 33 14.78 32.47 -4.44
CA SER A 33 14.95 31.14 -5.04
C SER A 33 13.80 30.20 -4.70
N ILE A 34 13.52 30.03 -3.41
CA ILE A 34 12.55 29.08 -2.86
C ILE A 34 11.48 29.83 -2.06
N ALA A 35 10.21 29.55 -2.32
CA ALA A 35 9.09 30.23 -1.68
C ALA A 35 9.02 30.01 -0.16
N ALA A 36 9.56 28.88 0.34
CA ALA A 36 9.61 28.56 1.76
C ALA A 36 10.39 29.60 2.61
N PHE A 37 11.29 30.37 1.99
CA PHE A 37 12.04 31.43 2.65
C PHE A 37 11.32 32.79 2.65
N LEU A 38 10.11 32.88 2.09
CA LEU A 38 9.31 34.10 2.15
C LEU A 38 8.94 34.41 3.61
N THR A 39 9.28 35.62 4.04
CA THR A 39 8.79 36.21 5.30
C THR A 39 7.62 37.15 5.00
N PRO A 40 6.75 37.46 5.99
CA PRO A 40 5.65 38.41 5.80
C PRO A 40 6.13 39.74 5.19
N ARG A 41 7.24 40.31 5.69
CA ARG A 41 7.83 41.56 5.18
C ARG A 41 8.24 41.47 3.70
N MET A 42 8.80 40.32 3.28
CA MET A 42 9.17 40.12 1.88
C MET A 42 7.95 40.04 0.98
N ILE A 43 6.90 39.34 1.42
CA ILE A 43 5.63 39.23 0.69
C ILE A 43 4.98 40.61 0.55
N ILE A 44 4.93 41.39 1.63
CA ILE A 44 4.40 42.77 1.61
C ILE A 44 5.19 43.65 0.64
N LYS A 45 6.52 43.51 0.57
CA LYS A 45 7.36 44.24 -0.38
C LYS A 45 7.05 43.87 -1.84
N GLU A 46 6.83 42.58 -2.12
CA GLU A 46 6.42 42.12 -3.46
C GLU A 46 5.04 42.66 -3.84
N ILE A 47 4.07 42.64 -2.91
CA ILE A 47 2.73 43.22 -3.10
C ILE A 47 2.83 44.71 -3.43
N LYS A 48 3.51 45.52 -2.59
CA LYS A 48 3.68 46.96 -2.83
C LYS A 48 4.39 47.25 -4.16
N SER A 49 5.34 46.40 -4.56
CA SER A 49 6.01 46.54 -5.87
C SER A 49 5.05 46.31 -7.04
N LEU A 50 4.16 45.33 -6.94
CA LEU A 50 3.11 45.07 -7.93
C LEU A 50 2.09 46.20 -7.99
N GLU A 51 1.61 46.68 -6.85
CA GLU A 51 0.66 47.80 -6.78
C GLU A 51 1.21 49.05 -7.43
N LYS A 52 2.49 49.37 -7.19
CA LYS A 52 3.16 50.51 -7.84
C LYS A 52 3.26 50.34 -9.36
N LYS A 53 3.47 49.11 -9.85
CA LYS A 53 3.53 48.83 -11.30
C LYS A 53 2.17 48.90 -11.97
N ILE A 54 1.12 48.47 -11.28
CA ILE A 54 -0.25 48.41 -11.80
C ILE A 54 -1.01 49.73 -11.53
N ASN A 55 -0.45 50.59 -10.67
CA ASN A 55 -1.03 51.86 -10.20
C ASN A 55 -2.42 51.70 -9.56
N ARG A 56 -2.64 50.56 -8.88
CA ARG A 56 -3.88 50.21 -8.14
C ARG A 56 -3.58 49.25 -6.99
N PRO A 57 -4.36 49.29 -5.89
CA PRO A 57 -4.29 48.28 -4.83
C PRO A 57 -4.61 46.89 -5.36
N LEU A 58 -3.90 45.86 -4.90
CA LEU A 58 -4.18 44.48 -5.34
C LEU A 58 -5.56 43.99 -4.86
N SER A 59 -6.05 44.51 -3.73
CA SER A 59 -7.38 44.19 -3.18
C SER A 59 -8.54 44.60 -4.09
N GLU A 60 -8.33 45.54 -5.02
CA GLU A 60 -9.33 45.91 -6.04
C GLU A 60 -9.33 44.97 -7.26
N ILE A 61 -8.28 44.14 -7.40
CA ILE A 61 -8.06 43.28 -8.56
C ILE A 61 -8.31 41.82 -8.21
N TYR A 62 -7.86 41.40 -7.02
CA TYR A 62 -7.86 40.01 -6.58
C TYR A 62 -8.66 39.86 -5.27
N ASP A 63 -9.40 38.77 -5.18
CA ASP A 63 -10.15 38.43 -3.95
C ASP A 63 -9.22 38.03 -2.80
N PHE A 64 -8.11 37.34 -3.13
CA PHE A 64 -7.07 36.95 -2.20
C PHE A 64 -5.78 36.53 -2.92
N ILE A 65 -4.72 36.42 -2.13
CA ILE A 65 -3.40 35.94 -2.54
C ILE A 65 -3.17 34.55 -1.95
N LEU A 66 -2.63 33.64 -2.76
CA LEU A 66 -2.10 32.35 -2.32
C LEU A 66 -0.57 32.37 -2.36
N ILE A 67 0.05 32.02 -1.23
CA ILE A 67 1.51 31.85 -1.16
C ILE A 67 1.84 30.36 -1.25
N THR A 68 2.66 29.98 -2.23
CA THR A 68 3.08 28.59 -2.42
C THR A 68 4.28 28.23 -1.53
N GLY A 69 4.47 26.93 -1.31
CA GLY A 69 5.65 26.41 -0.61
C GLY A 69 5.61 26.58 0.91
N LEU A 70 6.60 26.00 1.57
CA LEU A 70 6.69 25.83 3.04
C LEU A 70 7.02 27.12 3.84
N VAL A 71 6.29 28.21 3.61
CA VAL A 71 6.26 29.40 4.48
C VAL A 71 5.91 29.05 5.93
N ARG A 72 6.87 29.28 6.82
CA ARG A 72 6.73 28.99 8.27
C ARG A 72 5.87 30.01 9.02
N HIS A 73 5.83 31.26 8.55
CA HIS A 73 5.18 32.36 9.26
C HIS A 73 3.65 32.35 9.09
N ASP A 74 2.95 32.97 10.04
CA ASP A 74 1.54 33.33 9.89
C ASP A 74 1.41 34.49 8.89
N LEU A 75 0.55 34.31 7.89
CA LEU A 75 0.30 35.31 6.86
C LEU A 75 -0.73 36.37 7.27
N LYS A 76 -1.30 36.29 8.48
CA LYS A 76 -2.25 37.30 8.97
C LYS A 76 -1.66 38.71 8.95
N ILE A 77 -0.38 38.85 9.29
CA ILE A 77 0.36 40.12 9.24
C ILE A 77 0.38 40.71 7.82
N VAL A 78 0.47 39.86 6.80
CA VAL A 78 0.43 40.32 5.39
C VAL A 78 -0.92 40.91 5.07
N GLU A 79 -2.01 40.25 5.49
CA GLU A 79 -3.38 40.77 5.29
C GLU A 79 -3.58 42.10 6.00
N GLU A 80 -3.13 42.23 7.24
CA GLU A 80 -3.25 43.47 8.03
C GLU A 80 -2.48 44.65 7.41
N GLU A 81 -1.27 44.43 6.89
CA GLU A 81 -0.45 45.51 6.31
C GLU A 81 -0.77 45.84 4.84
N SER A 82 -1.27 44.87 4.07
CA SER A 82 -1.55 45.06 2.63
C SER A 82 -3.03 45.26 2.31
N GLY A 83 -3.94 44.96 3.24
CA GLY A 83 -5.39 45.07 3.03
C GLY A 83 -5.99 44.01 2.11
N ILE A 84 -5.20 43.05 1.62
CA ILE A 84 -5.67 41.91 0.82
C ILE A 84 -5.50 40.60 1.60
N LYS A 85 -6.54 39.76 1.57
CA LYS A 85 -6.50 38.42 2.17
C LYS A 85 -5.34 37.60 1.61
N CYS A 86 -4.56 36.99 2.49
CA CYS A 86 -3.35 36.26 2.12
C CYS A 86 -3.31 34.91 2.84
N TYR A 87 -3.36 33.83 2.06
CA TYR A 87 -3.46 32.46 2.58
C TYR A 87 -2.30 31.60 2.13
N LYS A 88 -1.98 30.58 2.94
CA LYS A 88 -1.08 29.52 2.52
C LYS A 88 -1.82 28.63 1.52
N SER A 89 -1.12 28.28 0.44
CA SER A 89 -1.63 27.39 -0.60
C SER A 89 -1.43 25.92 -0.19
N THR A 90 -1.08 25.07 -1.15
CA THR A 90 -0.54 23.73 -0.93
C THR A 90 0.98 23.79 -0.74
N ARG A 91 1.53 22.81 -0.02
CA ARG A 91 2.99 22.68 0.14
C ARG A 91 3.67 22.36 -1.19
N GLU A 92 3.03 21.50 -2.00
CA GLU A 92 3.50 21.07 -3.32
C GLU A 92 2.75 21.77 -4.45
N SER A 93 3.48 22.23 -5.47
CA SER A 93 2.86 22.97 -6.58
C SER A 93 2.00 22.13 -7.53
N SER A 94 2.19 20.80 -7.52
CA SER A 94 1.36 19.83 -8.26
C SER A 94 -0.09 19.81 -7.78
N ASP A 95 -0.33 20.23 -6.53
CA ASP A 95 -1.62 20.07 -5.85
C ASP A 95 -2.48 21.34 -5.95
N ILE A 96 -1.90 22.43 -6.46
CA ILE A 96 -2.60 23.70 -6.66
C ILE A 96 -3.85 23.51 -7.53
N PRO A 97 -3.85 22.78 -8.67
CA PRO A 97 -5.06 22.57 -9.45
C PRO A 97 -6.19 21.94 -8.63
N LEU A 98 -5.87 20.96 -7.79
CA LEU A 98 -6.85 20.30 -6.93
C LEU A 98 -7.41 21.25 -5.88
N LEU A 99 -6.56 22.09 -5.28
CA LEU A 99 -7.01 23.16 -4.39
C LEU A 99 -7.98 24.11 -5.12
N ILE A 100 -7.60 24.60 -6.30
CA ILE A 100 -8.40 25.53 -7.10
C ILE A 100 -9.75 24.92 -7.51
N ASP A 101 -9.76 23.67 -8.00
CA ASP A 101 -10.96 22.95 -8.44
C ASP A 101 -11.94 22.71 -7.28
N ASN A 102 -11.51 22.81 -6.02
CA ASN A 102 -12.31 22.52 -4.83
C ASN A 102 -12.39 23.68 -3.83
N LEU A 103 -12.05 24.92 -4.24
CA LEU A 103 -11.98 26.10 -3.35
C LEU A 103 -13.26 26.35 -2.55
N GLU A 104 -14.43 26.11 -3.13
CA GLU A 104 -15.73 26.30 -2.46
C GLU A 104 -15.91 25.42 -1.22
N ASN A 105 -15.20 24.28 -1.17
CA ASN A 105 -15.29 23.30 -0.10
C ASN A 105 -14.02 23.23 0.76
N ILE A 106 -13.13 24.22 0.63
CA ILE A 106 -11.86 24.28 1.36
C ILE A 106 -11.80 25.59 2.15
N LYS A 107 -11.51 25.47 3.44
CA LYS A 107 -11.25 26.64 4.30
C LYS A 107 -9.77 26.99 4.22
N LEU A 108 -9.45 28.06 3.49
CA LEU A 108 -8.10 28.62 3.44
C LEU A 108 -7.67 29.17 4.81
N SER A 109 -6.37 29.02 5.14
CA SER A 109 -5.78 29.44 6.42
C SER A 109 -4.53 30.30 6.19
N THR A 110 -4.29 31.23 7.11
CA THR A 110 -3.05 32.03 7.14
C THR A 110 -1.90 31.28 7.81
N LYS A 111 -2.21 30.23 8.58
CA LYS A 111 -1.27 29.42 9.37
C LYS A 111 -1.06 28.04 8.78
N ASP A 112 -2.14 27.40 8.35
CA ASP A 112 -2.17 26.01 7.93
C ASP A 112 -2.27 25.89 6.41
N TYR A 113 -1.70 24.82 5.88
CA TYR A 113 -1.82 24.49 4.46
C TYR A 113 -3.12 23.76 4.17
N ALA A 114 -3.60 23.85 2.93
CA ALA A 114 -4.81 23.15 2.51
C ALA A 114 -4.61 21.62 2.33
N ASP A 115 -3.38 21.11 2.47
CA ASP A 115 -2.96 19.72 2.21
C ASP A 115 -3.88 18.64 2.82
N ASP A 116 -4.32 18.81 4.07
CA ASP A 116 -5.15 17.79 4.73
C ASP A 116 -6.60 17.83 4.22
N GLN A 117 -7.09 19.01 3.83
CA GLN A 117 -8.42 19.18 3.25
C GLN A 117 -8.47 18.67 1.80
N ILE A 118 -7.37 18.79 1.05
CA ILE A 118 -7.29 18.30 -0.34
C ILE A 118 -7.10 16.79 -0.42
N ALA A 119 -6.56 16.13 0.62
CA ALA A 119 -6.24 14.71 0.60
C ALA A 119 -7.46 13.83 0.24
N LYS A 120 -8.66 14.19 0.72
CA LYS A 120 -9.90 13.46 0.37
C LYS A 120 -10.27 13.62 -1.10
N TYR A 121 -10.13 14.82 -1.68
CA TYR A 121 -10.44 15.07 -3.09
C TYR A 121 -9.42 14.37 -4.00
N LEU A 122 -8.15 14.41 -3.62
CA LEU A 122 -7.08 13.69 -4.29
C LEU A 122 -7.39 12.19 -4.36
N ARG A 123 -7.84 11.60 -3.25
CA ARG A 123 -8.25 10.20 -3.21
C ARG A 123 -9.43 9.92 -4.15
N MET A 124 -10.46 10.77 -4.12
CA MET A 124 -11.64 10.62 -4.98
C MET A 124 -11.28 10.72 -6.47
N GLU A 125 -10.47 11.70 -6.88
CA GLU A 125 -10.03 11.84 -8.27
C GLU A 125 -9.16 10.68 -8.72
N SER A 126 -8.29 10.18 -7.83
CA SER A 126 -7.48 9.00 -8.09
C SER A 126 -8.33 7.75 -8.34
N GLU A 127 -9.36 7.49 -7.51
CA GLU A 127 -10.27 6.36 -7.74
C GLU A 127 -11.08 6.51 -9.04
N LYS A 128 -11.56 7.73 -9.36
CA LYS A 128 -12.24 8.00 -10.64
C LYS A 128 -11.34 7.70 -11.84
N LEU A 129 -10.07 8.11 -11.76
CA LEU A 129 -9.10 7.87 -12.82
C LEU A 129 -8.83 6.37 -13.00
N ILE A 130 -8.62 5.63 -11.90
CA ILE A 130 -8.44 4.18 -11.95
C ILE A 130 -9.65 3.50 -12.61
N LYS A 131 -10.86 3.79 -12.14
CA LYS A 131 -12.10 3.24 -12.66
C LYS A 131 -12.25 3.46 -14.17
N LYS A 132 -11.97 4.69 -14.65
CA LYS A 132 -11.99 5.03 -16.07
C LYS A 132 -11.10 4.10 -16.92
N TYR A 133 -9.91 3.75 -16.41
CA TYR A 133 -9.01 2.85 -17.13
C TYR A 133 -9.40 1.39 -17.02
N GLU A 134 -9.99 0.95 -15.89
CA GLU A 134 -10.55 -0.41 -15.79
C GLU A 134 -11.71 -0.66 -16.76
N GLU A 135 -12.48 0.39 -17.06
CA GLU A 135 -13.60 0.34 -18.02
C GLU A 135 -13.14 0.33 -19.48
N MET A 136 -11.88 0.66 -19.80
CA MET A 136 -11.37 0.64 -21.18
C MET A 136 -11.46 -0.75 -21.81
N PRO A 137 -11.72 -0.85 -23.13
CA PRO A 137 -11.75 -2.13 -23.83
C PRO A 137 -10.35 -2.75 -23.93
N LEU A 138 -10.30 -4.08 -24.06
CA LEU A 138 -9.06 -4.81 -24.31
C LEU A 138 -8.39 -4.30 -25.60
N SER A 139 -7.07 -4.11 -25.52
CA SER A 139 -6.21 -3.79 -26.65
C SER A 139 -5.49 -5.05 -27.15
N LYS A 140 -4.83 -4.95 -28.32
CA LYS A 140 -4.00 -6.04 -28.84
C LYS A 140 -2.91 -6.42 -27.82
N GLY A 141 -2.85 -7.70 -27.46
CA GLY A 141 -1.91 -8.23 -26.48
C GLY A 141 -2.42 -8.23 -25.04
N ASP A 142 -3.52 -7.56 -24.74
CA ASP A 142 -4.15 -7.68 -23.42
C ASP A 142 -4.84 -9.05 -23.27
N VAL A 143 -4.96 -9.51 -22.03
CA VAL A 143 -5.59 -10.79 -21.67
C VAL A 143 -6.72 -10.54 -20.67
N LYS A 144 -7.77 -11.36 -20.75
CA LYS A 144 -8.87 -11.37 -19.78
C LYS A 144 -8.76 -12.65 -18.95
N VAL A 145 -8.75 -12.52 -17.63
CA VAL A 145 -8.74 -13.63 -16.67
C VAL A 145 -9.99 -13.47 -15.80
N GLY A 146 -10.95 -14.37 -15.94
CA GLY A 146 -12.28 -14.22 -15.37
C GLY A 146 -12.89 -12.85 -15.72
N SER A 147 -13.21 -12.04 -14.71
CA SER A 147 -13.75 -10.67 -14.92
C SER A 147 -12.68 -9.59 -15.15
N LEU A 148 -11.39 -9.89 -14.98
CA LEU A 148 -10.32 -8.90 -14.96
C LEU A 148 -9.60 -8.76 -16.30
N LYS A 149 -9.31 -7.50 -16.67
CA LYS A 149 -8.44 -7.16 -17.81
C LYS A 149 -7.02 -6.96 -17.31
N ILE A 150 -6.07 -7.60 -17.99
CA ILE A 150 -4.65 -7.61 -17.65
C ILE A 150 -3.86 -7.11 -18.87
N GLY A 151 -3.06 -6.08 -18.65
CA GLY A 151 -2.30 -5.42 -19.70
C GLY A 151 -1.74 -4.07 -19.28
N ASN A 152 -0.96 -3.45 -20.18
CA ASN A 152 -0.16 -2.26 -19.87
C ASN A 152 -0.98 -0.99 -19.59
N ASN A 153 -2.26 -1.00 -19.96
CA ASN A 153 -3.16 0.13 -19.78
C ASN A 153 -3.92 0.11 -18.46
N TYR A 154 -3.93 -1.02 -17.75
CA TYR A 154 -4.66 -1.23 -16.50
C TYR A 154 -3.73 -1.12 -15.28
N PRO A 155 -4.28 -0.94 -14.07
CA PRO A 155 -3.51 -1.15 -12.85
C PRO A 155 -2.98 -2.59 -12.78
N MET A 156 -1.78 -2.77 -12.20
CA MET A 156 -1.28 -4.12 -11.92
C MET A 156 -2.25 -4.84 -10.97
N ARG A 157 -2.52 -6.11 -11.26
CA ARG A 157 -3.40 -6.97 -10.46
C ARG A 157 -2.62 -7.60 -9.32
N VAL A 158 -3.18 -7.62 -8.13
CA VAL A 158 -2.59 -8.34 -6.99
C VAL A 158 -3.17 -9.74 -6.94
N LEU A 159 -2.32 -10.75 -7.13
CA LEU A 159 -2.64 -12.16 -6.96
C LEU A 159 -2.12 -12.61 -5.59
N GLY A 160 -3.02 -13.01 -4.71
CA GLY A 160 -2.68 -13.46 -3.35
C GLY A 160 -2.69 -14.98 -3.26
N GLU A 161 -1.56 -15.57 -2.90
CA GLU A 161 -1.39 -17.02 -2.74
C GLU A 161 -1.83 -17.51 -1.36
N ILE A 162 -2.72 -18.49 -1.35
CA ILE A 162 -2.99 -19.30 -0.16
C ILE A 162 -2.13 -20.57 -0.29
N VAL A 163 -1.05 -20.64 0.49
CA VAL A 163 -0.14 -21.79 0.46
C VAL A 163 -0.81 -23.08 0.98
N HIS A 164 -0.48 -24.20 0.33
CA HIS A 164 -0.86 -25.56 0.74
C HIS A 164 -2.36 -25.76 0.96
N THR A 165 -3.18 -25.27 0.02
CA THR A 165 -4.65 -25.36 0.10
C THR A 165 -5.19 -26.78 0.36
N PRO A 166 -4.62 -27.88 -0.16
CA PRO A 166 -5.12 -29.23 0.13
C PRO A 166 -5.08 -29.60 1.61
N TRP A 167 -4.10 -29.08 2.37
CA TRP A 167 -3.94 -29.37 3.79
C TRP A 167 -4.87 -28.54 4.69
N LEU A 168 -5.52 -27.51 4.15
CA LEU A 168 -6.43 -26.66 4.89
C LEU A 168 -7.80 -27.32 5.05
N LYS A 169 -8.33 -27.24 6.27
CA LYS A 169 -9.75 -27.53 6.51
C LYS A 169 -10.61 -26.49 5.81
N ASP A 170 -11.81 -26.86 5.39
CA ASP A 170 -12.74 -25.98 4.66
C ASP A 170 -12.91 -24.62 5.34
N LYS A 171 -13.19 -24.62 6.66
CA LYS A 171 -13.34 -23.39 7.45
C LYS A 171 -12.08 -22.54 7.53
N GLU A 172 -10.90 -23.13 7.43
CA GLU A 172 -9.64 -22.38 7.42
C GLU A 172 -9.40 -21.74 6.05
N LEU A 173 -9.66 -22.47 4.97
CA LEU A 173 -9.63 -21.95 3.61
C LEU A 173 -10.61 -20.79 3.44
N GLU A 174 -11.87 -20.96 3.88
CA GLU A 174 -12.89 -19.91 3.85
C GLU A 174 -12.41 -18.62 4.55
N LYS A 175 -11.77 -18.75 5.71
CA LYS A 175 -11.25 -17.63 6.48
C LYS A 175 -10.11 -16.92 5.77
N LYS A 176 -9.17 -17.66 5.18
CA LYS A 176 -8.05 -17.08 4.43
C LYS A 176 -8.53 -16.35 3.18
N ILE A 177 -9.45 -16.93 2.44
CA ILE A 177 -10.09 -16.28 1.27
C ILE A 177 -10.76 -14.98 1.70
N THR A 178 -11.60 -15.04 2.74
CA THR A 178 -12.27 -13.84 3.28
C THR A 178 -11.27 -12.76 3.68
N TYR A 179 -10.18 -13.13 4.37
CA TYR A 179 -9.12 -12.20 4.75
C TYR A 179 -8.43 -11.56 3.54
N TYR A 180 -8.14 -12.32 2.48
CA TYR A 180 -7.52 -11.79 1.25
C TYR A 180 -8.45 -10.83 0.52
N LEU A 181 -9.76 -11.12 0.49
CA LEU A 181 -10.78 -10.22 -0.03
C LEU A 181 -10.82 -8.90 0.76
N GLU A 182 -10.81 -8.95 2.10
CA GLU A 182 -10.72 -7.76 2.97
C GLU A 182 -9.42 -6.97 2.78
N SER A 183 -8.33 -7.65 2.43
CA SER A 183 -7.03 -7.03 2.13
C SER A 183 -6.99 -6.35 0.77
N GLY A 184 -7.98 -6.60 -0.09
CA GLY A 184 -8.12 -5.94 -1.40
C GLY A 184 -7.45 -6.69 -2.55
N VAL A 185 -7.26 -8.01 -2.41
CA VAL A 185 -6.73 -8.88 -3.47
C VAL A 185 -7.55 -8.74 -4.76
N ASP A 186 -6.93 -8.83 -5.93
CA ASP A 186 -7.65 -8.84 -7.21
C ASP A 186 -8.02 -10.26 -7.64
N MET A 187 -7.14 -11.23 -7.38
CA MET A 187 -7.30 -12.65 -7.74
C MET A 187 -6.77 -13.53 -6.60
N ILE A 188 -7.28 -14.74 -6.45
CA ILE A 188 -6.81 -15.69 -5.43
C ILE A 188 -6.08 -16.82 -6.12
N ASP A 189 -4.85 -17.09 -5.68
CA ASP A 189 -4.13 -18.27 -6.09
C ASP A 189 -4.25 -19.36 -5.02
N LEU A 190 -4.62 -20.55 -5.46
CA LEU A 190 -4.73 -21.75 -4.64
C LEU A 190 -3.42 -22.54 -4.81
N GLY A 191 -2.45 -22.26 -3.93
CA GLY A 191 -1.17 -22.95 -3.94
C GLY A 191 -1.34 -24.42 -3.56
N MET A 192 -0.91 -25.32 -4.43
CA MET A 192 -0.95 -26.76 -4.19
C MET A 192 0.27 -27.20 -3.37
N VAL A 193 0.46 -28.51 -3.20
CA VAL A 193 1.57 -29.06 -2.43
C VAL A 193 2.61 -29.64 -3.38
N SER A 194 3.83 -29.11 -3.30
CA SER A 194 4.93 -29.56 -4.14
C SER A 194 5.24 -31.05 -3.92
N ASN A 195 5.46 -31.78 -5.01
CA ASN A 195 5.76 -33.22 -5.03
C ASN A 195 4.63 -34.15 -4.54
N GLU A 196 3.39 -33.66 -4.45
CA GLU A 196 2.20 -34.47 -4.15
C GLU A 196 1.20 -34.44 -5.33
N ASP A 197 0.19 -35.31 -5.29
CA ASP A 197 -0.91 -35.35 -6.28
C ASP A 197 -2.24 -35.22 -5.53
N HIS A 198 -2.81 -34.02 -5.60
CA HIS A 198 -4.06 -33.61 -5.00
C HIS A 198 -5.11 -33.26 -6.07
N SER A 199 -5.00 -33.87 -7.25
CA SER A 199 -5.97 -33.64 -8.34
C SER A 199 -7.42 -33.94 -7.91
N GLU A 200 -7.63 -34.94 -7.05
CA GLU A 200 -8.96 -35.28 -6.51
C GLU A 200 -9.52 -34.22 -5.53
N ASP A 201 -8.66 -33.44 -4.87
CA ASP A 201 -9.06 -32.40 -3.92
C ASP A 201 -9.51 -31.10 -4.61
N LEU A 202 -9.08 -30.85 -5.85
CA LEU A 202 -9.32 -29.60 -6.57
C LEU A 202 -10.80 -29.23 -6.66
N LYS A 203 -11.67 -30.21 -6.92
CA LYS A 203 -13.12 -29.97 -6.99
C LYS A 203 -13.67 -29.39 -5.69
N ARG A 204 -13.22 -29.89 -4.53
CA ARG A 204 -13.62 -29.38 -3.22
C ARG A 204 -13.07 -27.96 -3.01
N ILE A 205 -11.78 -27.77 -3.25
CA ILE A 205 -11.08 -26.50 -2.98
C ILE A 205 -11.65 -25.38 -3.86
N ILE A 206 -11.82 -25.62 -5.16
CA ILE A 206 -12.37 -24.66 -6.12
C ILE A 206 -13.83 -24.33 -5.76
N SER A 207 -14.64 -25.33 -5.40
CA SER A 207 -16.03 -25.11 -4.98
C SER A 207 -16.11 -24.17 -3.78
N ILE A 208 -15.32 -24.42 -2.73
CA ILE A 208 -15.28 -23.57 -1.53
C ILE A 208 -14.90 -22.14 -1.90
N ALA A 209 -13.91 -21.97 -2.77
CA ALA A 209 -13.47 -20.64 -3.16
C ALA A 209 -14.53 -19.88 -3.97
N ARG A 210 -15.19 -20.56 -4.93
CA ARG A 210 -16.27 -19.99 -5.74
C ARG A 210 -17.53 -19.67 -4.94
N ASP A 211 -17.84 -20.44 -3.90
CA ASP A 211 -18.96 -20.15 -2.99
C ASP A 211 -18.79 -18.82 -2.24
N ILE A 212 -17.56 -18.34 -2.09
CA ILE A 212 -17.24 -17.11 -1.34
C ILE A 212 -17.03 -15.91 -2.28
N THR A 213 -16.53 -16.12 -3.50
CA THR A 213 -16.19 -15.01 -4.39
C THR A 213 -16.23 -15.33 -5.88
N ASP A 214 -16.67 -14.33 -6.65
CA ASP A 214 -16.61 -14.30 -8.12
C ASP A 214 -15.28 -13.74 -8.66
N LYS A 215 -14.31 -13.42 -7.79
CA LYS A 215 -12.99 -12.98 -8.26
C LYS A 215 -12.27 -14.12 -8.97
N PRO A 216 -11.38 -13.82 -9.93
CA PRO A 216 -10.67 -14.88 -10.62
C PRO A 216 -9.80 -15.70 -9.66
N ILE A 217 -9.77 -17.01 -9.92
CA ILE A 217 -9.04 -18.00 -9.13
C ILE A 217 -8.02 -18.68 -10.03
N SER A 218 -6.80 -18.86 -9.53
CA SER A 218 -5.78 -19.70 -10.14
C SER A 218 -5.38 -20.87 -9.27
N ILE A 219 -4.74 -21.86 -9.89
CA ILE A 219 -4.01 -22.92 -9.20
C ILE A 219 -2.52 -22.82 -9.53
N ASP A 220 -1.68 -23.03 -8.51
CA ASP A 220 -0.23 -23.11 -8.66
C ASP A 220 0.29 -24.50 -8.32
N THR A 221 0.84 -25.17 -9.32
CA THR A 221 1.39 -26.51 -9.20
C THR A 221 2.30 -26.87 -10.37
N LEU A 222 3.32 -27.69 -10.08
CA LEU A 222 4.16 -28.32 -11.09
C LEU A 222 3.60 -29.68 -11.55
N ASN A 223 2.54 -30.19 -10.90
CA ASN A 223 1.94 -31.47 -11.23
C ASN A 223 0.99 -31.33 -12.43
N THR A 224 1.36 -31.94 -13.56
CA THR A 224 0.58 -31.86 -14.81
C THR A 224 -0.85 -32.38 -14.66
N LYS A 225 -1.10 -33.38 -13.80
CA LYS A 225 -2.48 -33.88 -13.59
C LYS A 225 -3.36 -32.86 -12.88
N GLU A 226 -2.82 -32.15 -11.89
CA GLU A 226 -3.54 -31.09 -11.18
C GLU A 226 -3.84 -29.92 -12.13
N LEU A 227 -2.89 -29.55 -13.00
CA LEU A 227 -3.14 -28.55 -14.05
C LEU A 227 -4.27 -28.97 -14.98
N ILE A 228 -4.25 -30.21 -15.48
CA ILE A 228 -5.30 -30.75 -16.37
C ILE A 228 -6.65 -30.75 -15.67
N GLU A 229 -6.72 -31.20 -14.42
CA GLU A 229 -7.97 -31.25 -13.66
C GLU A 229 -8.50 -29.86 -13.34
N GLY A 230 -7.63 -28.91 -12.98
CA GLY A 230 -8.02 -27.51 -12.80
C GLY A 230 -8.62 -26.89 -14.07
N ILE A 231 -8.03 -27.14 -15.24
CA ILE A 231 -8.55 -26.68 -16.53
C ILE A 231 -9.94 -27.29 -16.79
N LYS A 232 -10.13 -28.60 -16.55
CA LYS A 232 -11.43 -29.27 -16.70
C LYS A 232 -12.51 -28.76 -15.76
N LEU A 233 -12.11 -28.15 -14.65
CA LEU A 233 -13.00 -27.52 -13.66
C LEU A 233 -13.20 -26.02 -13.92
N ASP A 234 -12.83 -25.52 -15.11
CA ASP A 234 -12.99 -24.13 -15.55
C ASP A 234 -12.33 -23.11 -14.60
N ILE A 235 -11.12 -23.42 -14.13
CA ILE A 235 -10.29 -22.45 -13.40
C ILE A 235 -9.94 -21.26 -14.32
N ASP A 236 -9.86 -20.04 -13.78
CA ASP A 236 -9.63 -18.86 -14.63
C ASP A 236 -8.20 -18.80 -15.18
N MET A 237 -7.24 -19.30 -14.40
CA MET A 237 -5.82 -19.25 -14.74
C MET A 237 -5.07 -20.43 -14.11
N VAL A 238 -4.06 -20.95 -14.79
CA VAL A 238 -3.13 -21.95 -14.25
C VAL A 238 -1.72 -21.39 -14.28
N LEU A 239 -0.98 -21.58 -13.19
CA LEU A 239 0.43 -21.19 -13.11
C LEU A 239 1.34 -22.34 -13.55
N SER A 240 2.61 -22.01 -13.79
CA SER A 240 3.68 -23.00 -13.96
C SER A 240 3.57 -23.89 -15.22
N VAL A 241 3.05 -23.35 -16.32
CA VAL A 241 3.13 -24.00 -17.64
C VAL A 241 4.53 -23.80 -18.21
N ASP A 242 5.21 -24.86 -18.65
CA ASP A 242 6.58 -24.77 -19.12
C ASP A 242 6.85 -25.76 -20.28
N GLY A 243 8.10 -25.78 -20.76
CA GLY A 243 8.48 -26.63 -21.90
C GLY A 243 8.32 -28.13 -21.64
N GLY A 244 8.22 -28.56 -20.38
CA GLY A 244 8.05 -29.94 -19.97
C GLY A 244 6.60 -30.41 -19.93
N ASN A 245 5.61 -29.52 -19.84
CA ASN A 245 4.19 -29.90 -19.72
C ASN A 245 3.28 -29.28 -20.80
N VAL A 246 3.73 -28.27 -21.53
CA VAL A 246 2.89 -27.51 -22.49
C VAL A 246 2.20 -28.37 -23.55
N GLU A 247 2.87 -29.41 -24.07
CA GLU A 247 2.29 -30.29 -25.10
C GLU A 247 1.13 -31.14 -24.57
N GLU A 248 1.19 -31.56 -23.31
CA GLU A 248 0.15 -32.34 -22.65
C GLU A 248 -1.04 -31.47 -22.23
N LEU A 249 -0.79 -30.19 -21.93
CA LEU A 249 -1.82 -29.22 -21.54
C LEU A 249 -2.56 -28.62 -22.75
N LEU A 250 -1.90 -28.55 -23.91
CA LEU A 250 -2.41 -27.91 -25.11
C LEU A 250 -3.83 -28.37 -25.52
N PRO A 251 -4.17 -29.68 -25.52
CA PRO A 251 -5.52 -30.12 -25.88
C PRO A 251 -6.60 -29.55 -24.95
N TYR A 252 -6.31 -29.45 -23.66
CA TYR A 252 -7.28 -28.98 -22.66
C TYR A 252 -7.43 -27.46 -22.68
N LEU A 253 -6.35 -26.73 -22.94
CA LEU A 253 -6.37 -25.26 -23.01
C LEU A 253 -7.08 -24.74 -24.26
N LYS A 254 -7.10 -25.51 -25.36
CA LYS A 254 -7.81 -25.13 -26.58
C LYS A 254 -9.33 -25.07 -26.42
N ASP A 255 -9.86 -25.92 -25.55
CA ASP A 255 -11.29 -26.14 -25.41
C ASP A 255 -11.95 -25.26 -24.33
N GLY A 256 -11.16 -24.40 -23.64
CA GLY A 256 -11.62 -23.60 -22.51
C GLY A 256 -11.15 -22.14 -22.52
N GLU A 257 -11.51 -21.40 -21.46
CA GLU A 257 -11.12 -19.99 -21.26
C GLU A 257 -9.95 -19.83 -20.27
N THR A 258 -9.43 -20.93 -19.71
CA THR A 258 -8.33 -20.91 -18.75
C THR A 258 -7.06 -20.31 -19.35
N VAL A 259 -6.50 -19.30 -18.67
CA VAL A 259 -5.29 -18.61 -19.13
C VAL A 259 -4.04 -19.27 -18.51
N PRO A 260 -3.08 -19.76 -19.32
CA PRO A 260 -1.82 -20.26 -18.79
C PRO A 260 -0.81 -19.14 -18.51
N VAL A 261 -0.14 -19.22 -17.36
CA VAL A 261 1.11 -18.48 -17.08
C VAL A 261 2.29 -19.37 -17.43
N VAL A 262 3.13 -18.88 -18.35
CA VAL A 262 4.20 -19.66 -18.97
C VAL A 262 5.55 -19.27 -18.37
N LEU A 263 6.37 -20.26 -18.04
CA LEU A 263 7.71 -20.13 -17.48
C LEU A 263 8.79 -20.34 -18.57
N PRO A 264 10.03 -19.84 -18.38
CA PRO A 264 11.17 -20.14 -19.25
C PRO A 264 11.80 -21.52 -18.99
N THR A 265 11.23 -22.33 -18.10
CA THR A 265 11.82 -23.59 -17.65
C THR A 265 11.42 -24.76 -18.55
N ASN A 266 12.12 -25.88 -18.32
CA ASN A 266 11.64 -27.21 -18.67
C ASN A 266 12.02 -28.15 -17.51
N TYR A 267 11.12 -28.27 -16.52
CA TYR A 267 11.38 -29.08 -15.33
C TYR A 267 11.49 -30.58 -15.63
N ARG A 268 10.80 -31.08 -16.65
CA ARG A 268 10.94 -32.48 -17.10
C ARG A 268 12.37 -32.80 -17.53
N LEU A 269 13.08 -31.82 -18.11
CA LEU A 269 14.48 -31.92 -18.51
C LEU A 269 15.45 -31.24 -17.51
N ASN A 270 14.98 -30.84 -16.32
CA ASN A 270 15.75 -30.09 -15.32
C ASN A 270 16.47 -28.86 -15.88
N THR A 271 15.87 -28.17 -16.85
CA THR A 271 16.46 -27.00 -17.49
C THR A 271 15.87 -25.72 -16.91
N VAL A 272 16.71 -24.92 -16.25
CA VAL A 272 16.34 -23.61 -15.70
C VAL A 272 17.37 -22.58 -16.20
N PRO A 273 16.99 -21.67 -17.11
CA PRO A 273 17.92 -20.69 -17.64
C PRO A 273 18.30 -19.64 -16.59
N GLU A 274 19.60 -19.34 -16.49
CA GLU A 274 20.15 -18.45 -15.45
C GLU A 274 20.33 -17.01 -15.94
N ARG A 275 20.65 -16.81 -17.22
CA ARG A 275 20.88 -15.48 -17.79
C ARG A 275 19.60 -14.87 -18.32
N ALA A 276 19.55 -13.54 -18.32
CA ALA A 276 18.38 -12.77 -18.71
C ALA A 276 17.95 -13.06 -20.16
N LEU A 277 18.90 -13.13 -21.09
CA LEU A 277 18.62 -13.44 -22.50
C LEU A 277 18.11 -14.87 -22.68
N ASP A 278 18.77 -15.84 -22.06
CA ASP A 278 18.38 -17.26 -22.15
C ASP A 278 16.95 -17.46 -21.62
N ARG A 279 16.58 -16.77 -20.51
CA ARG A 279 15.21 -16.75 -19.98
C ARG A 279 14.20 -16.22 -20.99
N VAL A 280 14.51 -15.11 -21.66
CA VAL A 280 13.65 -14.51 -22.69
C VAL A 280 13.43 -15.49 -23.84
N GLU A 281 14.50 -16.06 -24.38
CA GLU A 281 14.44 -16.99 -25.53
C GLU A 281 13.69 -18.28 -25.19
N HIS A 282 13.94 -18.84 -24.01
CA HIS A 282 13.22 -20.04 -23.57
C HIS A 282 11.73 -19.77 -23.33
N LEU A 283 11.38 -18.63 -22.73
CA LEU A 283 9.98 -18.27 -22.53
C LEU A 283 9.26 -18.06 -23.87
N GLU A 284 9.89 -17.35 -24.82
CA GLU A 284 9.37 -17.16 -26.19
C GLU A 284 9.10 -18.50 -26.88
N ASN A 285 10.03 -19.45 -26.75
CA ASN A 285 9.89 -20.80 -27.31
C ASN A 285 8.76 -21.61 -26.64
N ASN A 286 8.57 -21.48 -25.34
CA ASN A 286 7.48 -22.18 -24.63
C ASN A 286 6.11 -21.58 -25.00
N MET A 287 6.03 -20.25 -25.14
CA MET A 287 4.78 -19.56 -25.51
C MET A 287 4.39 -19.76 -26.97
N SER A 288 5.33 -19.87 -27.90
CA SER A 288 5.01 -19.98 -29.34
C SER A 288 4.06 -21.15 -29.61
N LYS A 289 4.26 -22.29 -28.94
CA LYS A 289 3.39 -23.47 -29.02
C LYS A 289 1.92 -23.17 -28.67
N LEU A 290 1.67 -22.29 -27.70
CA LEU A 290 0.33 -21.89 -27.29
C LEU A 290 -0.25 -20.81 -28.22
N ILE A 291 0.56 -19.81 -28.57
CA ILE A 291 0.15 -18.68 -29.40
C ILE A 291 -0.20 -19.12 -30.83
N GLU A 292 0.55 -20.06 -31.41
CA GLU A 292 0.26 -20.65 -32.73
C GLU A 292 -1.09 -21.39 -32.76
N ASN A 293 -1.65 -21.70 -31.59
CA ASN A 293 -2.94 -22.33 -31.39
C ASN A 293 -4.00 -21.34 -30.86
N ASP A 294 -3.78 -20.03 -31.07
CA ASP A 294 -4.68 -18.93 -30.69
C ASP A 294 -4.94 -18.78 -29.17
N ILE A 295 -4.14 -19.44 -28.33
CA ILE A 295 -4.27 -19.35 -26.86
C ILE A 295 -3.61 -18.06 -26.36
N LYS A 296 -4.33 -17.32 -25.52
CA LYS A 296 -3.80 -16.15 -24.81
C LYS A 296 -2.95 -16.61 -23.63
N VAL A 297 -1.77 -16.03 -23.48
CA VAL A 297 -0.80 -16.41 -22.45
C VAL A 297 -0.36 -15.21 -21.62
N ILE A 298 0.15 -15.49 -20.43
CA ILE A 298 0.89 -14.53 -19.60
C ILE A 298 2.30 -15.08 -19.43
N GLY A 299 3.31 -14.24 -19.59
CA GLY A 299 4.72 -14.65 -19.42
C GLY A 299 5.21 -14.39 -18.01
N ASP A 300 5.93 -15.33 -17.42
CA ASP A 300 6.67 -15.14 -16.16
C ASP A 300 8.15 -15.43 -16.40
N LEU A 301 9.03 -14.46 -16.13
CA LEU A 301 10.48 -14.62 -16.30
C LEU A 301 11.16 -15.13 -15.02
N ILE A 302 10.36 -15.41 -13.99
CA ILE A 302 10.74 -15.84 -12.64
C ILE A 302 11.57 -14.77 -11.94
N LEU A 303 10.95 -14.01 -11.03
CA LEU A 303 11.69 -13.05 -10.21
C LEU A 303 12.50 -13.80 -9.14
N GLU A 304 13.80 -13.52 -9.05
CA GLU A 304 14.71 -14.24 -8.16
C GLU A 304 14.95 -13.53 -6.83
N PRO A 305 15.21 -14.27 -5.74
CA PRO A 305 15.63 -13.70 -4.47
C PRO A 305 16.94 -12.90 -4.59
N ILE A 306 17.15 -11.98 -3.63
CA ILE A 306 18.40 -11.23 -3.54
C ILE A 306 19.55 -12.19 -3.23
N ASN A 307 20.68 -12.04 -3.93
CA ASN A 307 21.88 -12.87 -3.80
C ASN A 307 21.69 -14.38 -4.07
N ASN A 308 20.66 -14.78 -4.82
CA ASN A 308 20.59 -16.14 -5.32
C ASN A 308 21.80 -16.44 -6.23
N SER A 309 22.46 -17.58 -6.03
CA SER A 309 23.83 -17.84 -6.53
C SER A 309 23.92 -18.04 -8.04
N ASN A 310 22.88 -18.57 -8.66
CA ASN A 310 22.85 -18.93 -10.07
C ASN A 310 22.28 -17.79 -10.93
N CYS A 311 21.12 -17.27 -10.55
CA CYS A 311 20.50 -16.08 -11.13
C CYS A 311 20.12 -15.14 -9.99
N ASN A 312 20.74 -13.95 -9.94
CA ASN A 312 20.44 -12.99 -8.89
C ASN A 312 19.22 -12.13 -9.26
N PHE A 313 18.66 -11.44 -8.27
CA PHE A 313 17.56 -10.50 -8.43
C PHE A 313 17.71 -9.55 -9.63
N ILE A 314 18.87 -8.90 -9.81
CA ILE A 314 19.05 -7.93 -10.90
C ILE A 314 19.03 -8.59 -12.27
N GLU A 315 19.66 -9.75 -12.41
CA GLU A 315 19.64 -10.53 -13.66
C GLU A 315 18.20 -10.93 -14.03
N SER A 316 17.41 -11.37 -13.05
CA SER A 316 15.99 -11.69 -13.28
C SER A 316 15.17 -10.46 -13.68
N VAL A 317 15.40 -9.28 -13.06
CA VAL A 317 14.76 -8.01 -13.44
C VAL A 317 15.13 -7.57 -14.86
N MET A 318 16.39 -7.80 -15.27
CA MET A 318 16.82 -7.54 -16.65
C MET A 318 16.07 -8.41 -17.66
N ALA A 319 15.78 -9.68 -17.32
CA ALA A 319 14.99 -10.57 -18.18
C ALA A 319 13.60 -9.99 -18.48
N TYR A 320 12.91 -9.47 -17.46
CA TYR A 320 11.63 -8.78 -17.62
C TYR A 320 11.72 -7.58 -18.57
N LYS A 321 12.74 -6.75 -18.38
CA LYS A 321 12.94 -5.56 -19.22
C LYS A 321 13.20 -5.92 -20.68
N LEU A 322 14.08 -6.89 -20.93
CA LEU A 322 14.40 -7.39 -22.26
C LEU A 322 13.19 -8.03 -22.93
N PHE A 323 12.44 -8.84 -22.19
CA PHE A 323 11.22 -9.47 -22.70
C PHE A 323 10.18 -8.43 -23.11
N ARG A 324 9.95 -7.40 -22.28
CA ARG A 324 9.00 -6.31 -22.59
C ARG A 324 9.39 -5.51 -23.83
N GLU A 325 10.67 -5.38 -24.13
CA GLU A 325 11.15 -4.69 -25.34
C GLU A 325 10.87 -5.48 -26.62
N ARG A 326 10.82 -6.81 -26.52
CA ARG A 326 10.54 -7.72 -27.63
C ARG A 326 9.05 -8.05 -27.78
N ASN A 327 8.31 -8.08 -26.67
CA ASN A 327 6.97 -8.67 -26.60
C ASN A 327 5.92 -7.73 -25.98
N ASN A 328 4.74 -7.70 -26.60
CA ASN A 328 3.55 -7.02 -26.08
C ASN A 328 2.55 -8.03 -25.47
N ILE A 329 3.02 -8.82 -24.51
CA ILE A 329 2.26 -9.83 -23.76
C ILE A 329 2.21 -9.43 -22.27
N PRO A 330 1.16 -9.72 -21.49
CA PRO A 330 1.15 -9.40 -20.07
C PRO A 330 2.19 -10.23 -19.31
N MET A 331 2.78 -9.63 -18.29
CA MET A 331 3.82 -10.27 -17.49
C MET A 331 3.37 -10.50 -16.05
N PHE A 332 3.61 -11.71 -15.56
CA PHE A 332 3.54 -12.07 -14.15
C PHE A 332 4.76 -11.52 -13.41
N PHE A 333 4.67 -11.21 -12.11
CA PHE A 333 5.79 -10.68 -11.34
C PHE A 333 5.69 -11.14 -9.88
N GLY A 334 6.39 -12.25 -9.58
CA GLY A 334 6.41 -12.90 -8.27
C GLY A 334 7.19 -12.15 -7.20
N VAL A 335 6.61 -11.07 -6.65
CA VAL A 335 7.26 -10.27 -5.60
C VAL A 335 7.52 -11.04 -4.31
N GLY A 336 6.70 -12.05 -4.01
CA GLY A 336 6.84 -12.93 -2.85
C GLY A 336 8.21 -13.62 -2.78
N ASN A 337 8.80 -13.96 -3.92
CA ASN A 337 10.13 -14.58 -4.01
C ASN A 337 11.25 -13.69 -3.42
N VAL A 338 11.00 -12.38 -3.32
CA VAL A 338 11.94 -11.42 -2.75
C VAL A 338 11.53 -11.03 -1.34
N SER A 339 10.27 -10.61 -1.14
CA SER A 339 9.84 -10.06 0.15
C SER A 339 9.85 -11.09 1.27
N GLU A 340 9.43 -12.34 1.01
CA GLU A 340 9.43 -13.42 2.03
C GLU A 340 10.86 -13.84 2.43
N LEU A 341 11.84 -13.64 1.54
CA LEU A 341 13.23 -14.02 1.74
C LEU A 341 14.14 -12.82 2.07
N PHE A 342 13.55 -11.69 2.49
CA PHE A 342 14.29 -10.50 2.88
C PHE A 342 13.86 -10.02 4.27
N ASP A 343 14.81 -9.93 5.22
CA ASP A 343 14.55 -9.48 6.59
C ASP A 343 14.48 -7.95 6.69
N ALA A 344 13.42 -7.40 6.13
CA ALA A 344 13.06 -5.98 6.18
C ALA A 344 11.54 -5.81 6.32
N ASP A 345 11.08 -4.65 6.76
CA ASP A 345 9.65 -4.36 6.83
C ASP A 345 9.01 -4.40 5.43
N SER A 346 8.01 -5.27 5.26
CA SER A 346 7.43 -5.60 3.96
C SER A 346 6.85 -4.38 3.23
N ASN A 347 6.28 -3.41 3.95
CA ASN A 347 5.67 -2.24 3.33
C ASN A 347 6.65 -1.43 2.46
N GLY A 348 7.91 -1.29 2.90
CA GLY A 348 8.95 -0.61 2.12
C GLY A 348 9.44 -1.46 0.94
N VAL A 349 9.63 -2.76 1.17
CA VAL A 349 10.08 -3.72 0.15
C VAL A 349 9.03 -3.86 -0.96
N ASN A 350 7.77 -4.12 -0.60
CA ASN A 350 6.65 -4.24 -1.52
C ASN A 350 6.41 -2.95 -2.31
N ALA A 351 6.59 -1.77 -1.70
CA ALA A 351 6.53 -0.50 -2.42
C ALA A 351 7.57 -0.41 -3.54
N LEU A 352 8.82 -0.78 -3.23
CA LEU A 352 9.93 -0.76 -4.20
C LEU A 352 9.75 -1.83 -5.28
N LEU A 353 9.37 -3.05 -4.91
CA LEU A 353 9.15 -4.14 -5.87
C LEU A 353 7.98 -3.85 -6.82
N ALA A 354 6.89 -3.26 -6.33
CA ALA A 354 5.81 -2.80 -7.19
C ALA A 354 6.27 -1.67 -8.13
N ALA A 355 7.17 -0.78 -7.68
CA ALA A 355 7.75 0.24 -8.56
C ALA A 355 8.58 -0.40 -9.67
N ILE A 356 9.47 -1.33 -9.34
CA ILE A 356 10.28 -2.09 -10.30
C ILE A 356 9.38 -2.84 -11.28
N GLY A 357 8.39 -3.59 -10.77
CA GLY A 357 7.39 -4.29 -11.58
C GLY A 357 6.69 -3.34 -12.57
N SER A 358 6.23 -2.17 -12.11
CA SER A 358 5.60 -1.17 -12.96
C SER A 358 6.53 -0.62 -14.05
N GLU A 359 7.82 -0.47 -13.76
CA GLU A 359 8.82 0.10 -14.69
C GLU A 359 9.30 -0.92 -15.73
N VAL A 360 9.48 -2.19 -15.35
CA VAL A 360 9.78 -3.26 -16.32
C VAL A 360 8.55 -3.70 -17.10
N GLY A 361 7.35 -3.32 -16.65
CA GLY A 361 6.09 -3.58 -17.35
C GLY A 361 5.37 -4.86 -16.89
N GLY A 362 5.60 -5.30 -15.66
CA GLY A 362 4.79 -6.30 -14.97
C GLY A 362 3.32 -5.89 -14.87
N ASN A 363 2.43 -6.87 -14.90
CA ASN A 363 0.98 -6.67 -14.90
C ASN A 363 0.28 -7.42 -13.76
N ILE A 364 0.88 -8.47 -13.22
CA ILE A 364 0.41 -9.18 -12.02
C ILE A 364 1.52 -9.11 -10.97
N LEU A 365 1.19 -8.68 -9.75
CA LEU A 365 2.04 -8.77 -8.58
C LEU A 365 1.58 -9.96 -7.75
N PHE A 366 2.44 -10.96 -7.59
CA PHE A 366 2.11 -12.20 -6.88
C PHE A 366 2.84 -12.32 -5.55
N THR A 367 2.09 -12.60 -4.48
CA THR A 367 2.64 -12.76 -3.14
C THR A 367 1.82 -13.73 -2.32
N PRO A 368 2.45 -14.55 -1.47
CA PRO A 368 1.82 -15.09 -0.28
C PRO A 368 1.84 -14.05 0.86
N GLU A 369 1.23 -14.42 1.99
CA GLU A 369 1.53 -13.87 3.32
C GLU A 369 1.96 -15.02 4.24
N ALA A 370 3.04 -15.71 3.87
CA ALA A 370 3.47 -16.96 4.50
C ALA A 370 4.19 -16.71 5.83
N SER A 371 4.95 -15.61 5.93
CA SER A 371 5.65 -15.24 7.17
C SER A 371 4.99 -14.08 7.90
N SER A 372 5.27 -13.95 9.20
CA SER A 372 4.75 -12.84 10.01
C SER A 372 5.28 -11.47 9.57
N LYS A 373 6.47 -11.42 8.94
CA LYS A 373 7.06 -10.17 8.43
C LYS A 373 6.39 -9.68 7.15
N CYS A 374 5.81 -10.59 6.37
CA CYS A 374 5.07 -10.29 5.15
C CYS A 374 3.55 -10.20 5.37
N LYS A 375 3.10 -10.19 6.63
CA LYS A 375 1.69 -9.96 6.94
C LYS A 375 1.23 -8.62 6.38
N PHE A 376 0.05 -8.60 5.77
CA PHE A 376 -0.52 -7.48 5.03
C PHE A 376 0.12 -7.18 3.66
N SER A 377 1.04 -8.01 3.15
CA SER A 377 1.64 -7.82 1.83
C SER A 377 0.62 -7.62 0.72
N ILE A 378 -0.53 -8.31 0.76
CA ILE A 378 -1.60 -8.12 -0.24
C ILE A 378 -2.13 -6.69 -0.22
N ARG A 379 -2.42 -6.18 0.99
CA ARG A 379 -2.90 -4.81 1.17
C ARG A 379 -1.84 -3.79 0.75
N GLU A 380 -0.59 -4.07 1.10
CA GLU A 380 0.55 -3.21 0.76
C GLU A 380 0.72 -3.11 -0.77
N LEU A 381 0.78 -4.25 -1.46
CA LEU A 381 0.87 -4.30 -2.92
C LEU A 381 -0.35 -3.69 -3.58
N LYS A 382 -1.55 -3.83 -3.02
CA LYS A 382 -2.74 -3.18 -3.58
C LYS A 382 -2.65 -1.67 -3.53
N MET A 383 -2.10 -1.12 -2.45
CA MET A 383 -1.87 0.32 -2.34
C MET A 383 -0.72 0.76 -3.27
N ALA A 384 0.36 -0.02 -3.35
CA ALA A 384 1.48 0.25 -4.25
C ALA A 384 1.09 0.20 -5.72
N SER A 385 0.27 -0.76 -6.14
CA SER A 385 -0.17 -0.90 -7.54
C SER A 385 -1.00 0.30 -7.99
N LYS A 386 -1.92 0.77 -7.13
CA LYS A 386 -2.67 2.00 -7.38
C LYS A 386 -1.74 3.23 -7.40
N MET A 387 -0.79 3.31 -6.48
CA MET A 387 0.18 4.41 -6.41
C MET A 387 1.00 4.52 -7.71
N MET A 388 1.59 3.40 -8.16
CA MET A 388 2.41 3.36 -9.37
C MET A 388 1.59 3.59 -10.64
N PHE A 389 0.37 3.04 -10.71
CA PHE A 389 -0.54 3.29 -11.82
C PHE A 389 -0.85 4.79 -11.99
N LEU A 390 -1.20 5.46 -10.89
CA LEU A 390 -1.52 6.89 -10.90
C LEU A 390 -0.32 7.74 -11.26
N ALA A 391 0.86 7.44 -10.70
CA ALA A 391 2.12 8.10 -11.02
C ALA A 391 2.41 8.02 -12.53
N LYS A 392 2.31 6.81 -13.10
CA LYS A 392 2.50 6.56 -14.55
C LYS A 392 1.50 7.34 -15.40
N LYS A 393 0.20 7.29 -15.10
CA LYS A 393 -0.84 7.98 -15.89
C LYS A 393 -0.80 9.50 -15.79
N ARG A 394 -0.31 10.04 -14.66
CA ARG A 394 -0.14 11.49 -14.45
C ARG A 394 1.21 12.01 -14.92
N ASN A 395 2.14 11.11 -15.31
CA ASN A 395 3.54 11.44 -15.57
C ASN A 395 4.15 12.23 -14.39
N SER A 396 3.97 11.69 -13.19
CA SER A 396 4.44 12.27 -11.93
C SER A 396 5.23 11.24 -11.12
N LEU A 397 5.90 11.70 -10.07
CA LEU A 397 6.50 10.81 -9.08
C LEU A 397 5.39 10.08 -8.29
N PRO A 398 5.68 8.90 -7.70
CA PRO A 398 4.76 8.18 -6.81
C PRO A 398 4.69 8.82 -5.41
N LYS A 399 4.44 10.13 -5.39
CA LYS A 399 4.34 10.98 -4.21
C LYS A 399 3.04 11.77 -4.32
N ASP A 400 2.27 11.82 -3.24
CA ASP A 400 1.04 12.61 -3.17
C ASP A 400 0.03 12.28 -4.29
N VAL A 401 -0.12 10.98 -4.59
CA VAL A 401 -1.08 10.47 -5.57
C VAL A 401 -2.39 9.99 -4.94
N GLY A 402 -2.58 10.19 -3.63
CA GLY A 402 -3.76 9.73 -2.86
C GLY A 402 -3.61 8.34 -2.24
N TYR A 403 -2.46 7.70 -2.43
CA TYR A 403 -2.06 6.43 -1.83
C TYR A 403 -0.66 6.56 -1.28
N ASN A 404 -0.38 5.90 -0.16
CA ASN A 404 0.95 5.84 0.46
C ASN A 404 1.08 4.56 1.30
N LEU A 405 2.31 4.21 1.68
CA LEU A 405 2.63 3.05 2.52
C LEU A 405 3.43 3.46 3.78
N ILE A 406 3.16 4.67 4.26
CA ILE A 406 3.81 5.21 5.46
C ILE A 406 2.99 4.76 6.67
N ASN A 407 3.36 3.61 7.25
CA ASN A 407 2.60 2.96 8.33
C ASN A 407 3.18 3.23 9.74
N TYR A 408 4.51 3.36 9.85
CA TYR A 408 5.22 3.42 11.14
C TYR A 408 5.86 4.78 11.43
N LYS A 409 5.86 5.67 10.45
CA LYS A 409 6.47 7.00 10.53
C LYS A 409 5.40 8.03 10.26
N ASP A 410 5.66 9.28 10.65
CA ASP A 410 4.80 10.37 10.24
C ASP A 410 5.25 10.95 8.91
N LYS A 411 4.29 11.18 8.03
CA LYS A 411 4.51 11.94 6.79
C LYS A 411 4.85 13.41 7.09
N LYS A 412 4.38 13.92 8.24
CA LYS A 412 4.57 15.29 8.73
C LYS A 412 4.89 15.22 10.22
N PHE A 413 5.99 15.83 10.65
CA PHE A 413 6.39 15.85 12.05
C PHE A 413 6.44 17.30 12.55
N ASP A 414 5.34 17.74 13.17
CA ASP A 414 5.15 19.10 13.70
C ASP A 414 4.84 19.00 15.21
N GLU A 415 5.84 18.69 16.04
CA GLU A 415 5.68 18.64 17.51
C GLU A 415 5.94 20.00 18.16
N ILE A 416 5.10 20.37 19.14
CA ILE A 416 5.23 21.61 19.91
C ILE A 416 5.64 21.28 21.33
N THR A 417 6.87 21.65 21.71
CA THR A 417 7.36 21.53 23.08
C THR A 417 6.93 22.72 23.92
N THR A 418 6.00 22.53 24.87
CA THR A 418 5.46 23.61 25.71
C THR A 418 6.02 23.65 27.12
N TYR A 419 6.66 22.59 27.61
CA TYR A 419 7.06 22.52 29.02
C TYR A 419 8.10 23.60 29.41
N ASN A 420 8.93 24.06 28.47
CA ASN A 420 9.89 25.17 28.67
C ASN A 420 9.26 26.52 29.01
N ASN A 421 7.94 26.66 28.80
CA ASN A 421 7.20 27.87 29.19
C ASN A 421 6.93 27.94 30.70
N TYR A 422 7.05 26.81 31.42
CA TYR A 422 6.78 26.72 32.86
C TYR A 422 8.08 26.78 33.66
N ARG A 423 8.72 27.95 33.68
CA ARG A 423 10.06 28.14 34.30
C ARG A 423 10.05 28.06 35.83
N ASP A 424 8.92 28.36 36.45
CA ASP A 424 8.77 28.42 37.92
C ASP A 424 8.19 27.12 38.51
N VAL A 425 8.24 26.01 37.77
CA VAL A 425 7.76 24.70 38.21
C VAL A 425 8.94 23.77 38.42
N SER A 426 9.05 23.17 39.61
CA SER A 426 10.12 22.23 39.94
C SER A 426 9.98 20.92 39.18
N THR A 427 11.06 20.47 38.53
CA THR A 427 11.13 19.15 37.88
C THR A 427 11.38 18.05 38.90
N ILE A 428 10.60 16.96 38.84
CA ILE A 428 10.80 15.76 39.66
C ILE A 428 11.38 14.67 38.75
N PRO A 429 12.60 14.14 39.00
CA PRO A 429 13.16 13.06 38.20
C PRO A 429 12.39 11.76 38.46
N SER A 430 12.08 11.02 37.40
CA SER A 430 11.41 9.72 37.49
C SER A 430 12.34 8.68 38.12
N LYS A 431 11.76 7.76 38.89
CA LYS A 431 12.45 6.61 39.46
C LYS A 431 11.51 5.41 39.45
N GLU A 432 12.00 4.28 38.95
CA GLU A 432 11.25 3.03 38.95
C GLU A 432 11.12 2.46 40.38
N ASN A 433 9.96 1.90 40.71
CA ASN A 433 9.71 1.23 41.98
C ASN A 433 9.60 -0.27 41.73
N SER A 434 10.54 -1.04 42.31
CA SER A 434 10.62 -2.50 42.12
C SER A 434 9.66 -3.31 42.99
N LYS A 435 8.83 -2.67 43.83
CA LYS A 435 7.87 -3.37 44.69
C LYS A 435 6.62 -3.77 43.92
N ILE A 436 6.45 -5.07 43.69
CA ILE A 436 5.22 -5.64 43.13
C ILE A 436 4.21 -5.88 44.26
N ILE A 437 3.06 -5.20 44.22
CA ILE A 437 1.94 -5.45 45.13
C ILE A 437 0.81 -6.12 44.35
N LEU A 438 0.34 -7.26 44.85
CA LEU A 438 -0.71 -8.05 44.20
C LEU A 438 -2.10 -7.46 44.50
N ASP A 439 -2.88 -7.26 43.45
CA ASP A 439 -4.27 -6.83 43.55
C ASP A 439 -5.22 -8.00 43.91
N ARG A 440 -6.51 -7.72 44.06
CA ARG A 440 -7.56 -8.71 44.37
C ARG A 440 -7.82 -9.72 43.25
N ASN A 441 -7.58 -9.34 42.00
CA ASN A 441 -7.75 -10.18 40.82
C ASN A 441 -6.45 -10.17 40.00
N SER A 442 -6.24 -11.20 39.18
CA SER A 442 -5.18 -11.22 38.16
C SER A 442 -5.77 -11.28 36.76
N PHE A 443 -5.00 -10.84 35.76
CA PHE A 443 -5.47 -10.72 34.39
C PHE A 443 -4.51 -11.41 33.42
N LYS A 444 -5.10 -12.12 32.46
CA LYS A 444 -4.39 -12.61 31.26
C LYS A 444 -4.94 -11.88 30.04
N ILE A 445 -4.04 -11.35 29.22
CA ILE A 445 -4.40 -10.66 27.99
C ILE A 445 -4.05 -11.56 26.80
N GLU A 446 -5.02 -11.73 25.90
CA GLU A 446 -4.89 -12.46 24.65
C GLU A 446 -5.40 -11.60 23.49
N LEU A 447 -4.98 -11.94 22.27
CA LEU A 447 -5.43 -11.28 21.06
C LEU A 447 -6.25 -12.26 20.21
N ASP A 448 -7.54 -11.95 20.06
CA ASP A 448 -8.39 -12.59 19.06
C ASP A 448 -8.20 -11.81 17.75
N ARG A 449 -7.24 -12.28 16.95
CA ARG A 449 -6.87 -11.61 15.69
C ARG A 449 -7.90 -11.78 14.60
N GLU A 450 -8.70 -12.84 14.67
CA GLU A 450 -9.79 -13.10 13.73
C GLU A 450 -10.87 -12.01 13.88
N ASN A 451 -11.35 -11.80 15.10
CA ASN A 451 -12.37 -10.80 15.37
C ASN A 451 -11.81 -9.39 15.58
N LYS A 452 -10.48 -9.24 15.55
CA LYS A 452 -9.74 -8.00 15.83
C LYS A 452 -10.12 -7.45 17.22
N LEU A 453 -10.08 -8.32 18.24
CA LEU A 453 -10.40 -8.03 19.63
C LEU A 453 -9.20 -8.28 20.55
N ILE A 454 -9.11 -7.49 21.60
CA ILE A 454 -8.29 -7.76 22.78
C ILE A 454 -9.20 -8.49 23.77
N VAL A 455 -8.70 -9.58 24.35
CA VAL A 455 -9.43 -10.46 25.27
C VAL A 455 -8.73 -10.43 26.62
N VAL A 456 -9.45 -10.03 27.66
CA VAL A 456 -8.96 -10.03 29.04
C VAL A 456 -9.71 -11.08 29.83
N ILE A 457 -8.97 -12.06 30.34
CA ILE A 457 -9.49 -13.08 31.25
C ILE A 457 -9.15 -12.64 32.66
N CYS A 458 -10.17 -12.39 33.47
CA CYS A 458 -10.05 -12.03 34.87
C CYS A 458 -10.08 -13.29 35.73
N PHE A 459 -9.14 -13.41 36.67
CA PHE A 459 -9.06 -14.50 37.62
C PHE A 459 -9.15 -13.98 39.06
N ASP A 460 -9.76 -14.77 39.94
CA ASP A 460 -9.72 -14.52 41.38
C ASP A 460 -8.34 -14.88 41.98
N ARG A 461 -8.15 -14.65 43.29
CA ARG A 461 -6.92 -15.01 44.02
C ARG A 461 -6.57 -16.51 43.99
N ARG A 462 -7.55 -17.38 43.73
CA ARG A 462 -7.37 -18.84 43.61
C ARG A 462 -7.12 -19.27 42.16
N LYS A 463 -6.96 -18.32 41.23
CA LYS A 463 -6.76 -18.54 39.79
C LYS A 463 -7.97 -19.16 39.08
N ASN A 464 -9.18 -18.99 39.63
CA ASN A 464 -10.40 -19.37 38.91
C ASN A 464 -10.84 -18.24 37.96
N PRO A 465 -11.22 -18.55 36.70
CA PRO A 465 -11.72 -17.54 35.78
C PRO A 465 -13.06 -16.97 36.30
N LYS A 466 -13.11 -15.65 36.49
CA LYS A 466 -14.28 -14.92 36.98
C LYS A 466 -15.13 -14.38 35.84
N CYS A 467 -14.50 -13.78 34.83
CA CYS A 467 -15.16 -13.23 33.65
C CYS A 467 -14.16 -13.03 32.51
N ILE A 468 -14.69 -12.81 31.30
CA ILE A 468 -13.92 -12.44 30.12
C ILE A 468 -14.46 -11.11 29.59
N ILE A 469 -13.59 -10.14 29.41
CA ILE A 469 -13.91 -8.85 28.80
C ILE A 469 -13.25 -8.81 27.43
N LYS A 470 -14.01 -8.42 26.41
CA LYS A 470 -13.53 -8.28 25.04
C LYS A 470 -13.79 -6.86 24.56
N GLY A 471 -12.84 -6.27 23.86
CA GLY A 471 -12.97 -4.94 23.30
C GLY A 471 -12.00 -4.70 22.15
N ARG A 472 -12.23 -3.63 21.38
CA ARG A 472 -11.34 -3.27 20.25
C ARG A 472 -10.27 -2.27 20.67
N LYS A 473 -10.47 -1.57 21.77
CA LYS A 473 -9.59 -0.50 22.27
C LYS A 473 -9.23 -0.75 23.73
N ALA A 474 -7.99 -0.42 24.10
CA ALA A 474 -7.49 -0.48 25.46
C ALA A 474 -8.39 0.32 26.42
N LYS A 475 -8.81 1.52 25.99
CA LYS A 475 -9.69 2.41 26.75
C LYS A 475 -11.02 1.78 27.15
N GLU A 476 -11.71 1.19 26.18
CA GLU A 476 -12.98 0.50 26.41
C GLU A 476 -12.85 -0.60 27.47
N ILE A 477 -11.73 -1.31 27.44
CA ILE A 477 -11.48 -2.45 28.32
C ILE A 477 -11.10 -1.97 29.73
N TYR A 478 -10.14 -1.06 29.89
CA TYR A 478 -9.76 -0.60 31.24
C TYR A 478 -10.90 0.18 31.92
N GLU A 479 -11.70 0.95 31.18
CA GLU A 479 -12.88 1.62 31.74
C GLU A 479 -13.94 0.61 32.20
N THR A 480 -14.08 -0.50 31.48
CA THR A 480 -14.95 -1.61 31.91
C THR A 480 -14.41 -2.30 33.15
N LEU A 481 -13.10 -2.58 33.21
CA LEU A 481 -12.47 -3.18 34.40
C LEU A 481 -12.65 -2.32 35.66
N ILE A 482 -12.62 -1.00 35.52
CA ILE A 482 -12.88 -0.05 36.61
C ILE A 482 -14.38 -0.04 36.98
N ARG A 483 -15.27 0.10 35.98
CA ARG A 483 -16.72 0.17 36.20
C ARG A 483 -17.27 -1.07 36.89
N GLU A 484 -16.77 -2.25 36.51
CA GLU A 484 -17.19 -3.54 37.08
C GLU A 484 -16.45 -3.88 38.40
N ASP A 485 -15.71 -2.92 38.97
CA ASP A 485 -14.97 -3.08 40.23
C ASP A 485 -14.04 -4.32 40.22
N LEU A 486 -13.31 -4.52 39.12
CA LEU A 486 -12.41 -5.67 38.93
C LEU A 486 -10.95 -5.34 39.26
N ILE A 487 -10.54 -4.08 39.17
CA ILE A 487 -9.20 -3.60 39.57
C ILE A 487 -9.33 -2.85 40.89
N GLY A 488 -8.54 -3.24 41.89
CA GLY A 488 -8.59 -2.64 43.24
C GLY A 488 -7.45 -1.65 43.52
N MET A 489 -6.35 -1.72 42.78
CA MET A 489 -5.15 -0.91 43.01
C MET A 489 -4.82 0.01 41.85
N MET A 490 -4.39 1.25 42.15
CA MET A 490 -4.00 2.24 41.13
C MET A 490 -2.81 1.78 40.29
N ASP A 491 -1.79 1.17 40.91
CA ASP A 491 -0.62 0.64 40.20
C ASP A 491 -1.02 -0.44 39.18
N HIS A 492 -1.99 -1.28 39.55
CA HIS A 492 -2.50 -2.31 38.66
C HIS A 492 -3.37 -1.74 37.55
N ALA A 493 -4.13 -0.67 37.81
CA ALA A 493 -4.84 0.07 36.76
C ALA A 493 -3.88 0.68 35.73
N ALA A 494 -2.75 1.26 36.18
CA ALA A 494 -1.72 1.80 35.30
C ALA A 494 -1.05 0.70 34.47
N TYR A 495 -0.67 -0.42 35.09
CA TYR A 495 -0.13 -1.60 34.40
C TYR A 495 -1.11 -2.14 33.35
N MET A 496 -2.39 -2.30 33.70
CA MET A 496 -3.41 -2.76 32.75
C MET A 496 -3.56 -1.78 31.59
N GLY A 497 -3.55 -0.47 31.84
CA GLY A 497 -3.56 0.54 30.78
C GLY A 497 -2.39 0.38 29.81
N MET A 498 -1.17 0.20 30.33
CA MET A 498 0.05 -0.04 29.56
C MET A 498 -0.04 -1.32 28.73
N GLU A 499 -0.37 -2.46 29.34
CA GLU A 499 -0.43 -3.76 28.66
C GLU A 499 -1.54 -3.82 27.62
N LEU A 500 -2.70 -3.22 27.90
CA LEU A 500 -3.80 -3.14 26.93
C LEU A 500 -3.44 -2.25 25.74
N GLN A 501 -2.75 -1.13 25.97
CA GLN A 501 -2.25 -0.27 24.90
C GLN A 501 -1.21 -1.03 24.05
N LYS A 502 -0.32 -1.80 24.69
CA LYS A 502 0.66 -2.67 24.01
C LYS A 502 -0.03 -3.73 23.15
N ALA A 503 -1.07 -4.39 23.68
CA ALA A 503 -1.89 -5.35 22.97
C ALA A 503 -2.64 -4.73 21.78
N GLU A 504 -3.19 -3.52 21.95
CA GLU A 504 -3.85 -2.76 20.88
C GLU A 504 -2.89 -2.42 19.73
N ILE A 505 -1.68 -1.93 20.05
CA ILE A 505 -0.64 -1.62 19.05
C ILE A 505 -0.24 -2.92 18.32
N ALA A 506 0.07 -3.99 19.06
CA ALA A 506 0.45 -5.28 18.51
C ALA A 506 -0.62 -5.87 17.56
N LEU A 507 -1.90 -5.66 17.88
CA LEU A 507 -3.01 -6.05 17.02
C LEU A 507 -3.02 -5.26 15.71
N ARG A 508 -2.83 -3.93 15.79
CA ARG A 508 -2.83 -3.01 14.63
C ARG A 508 -1.68 -3.26 13.67
N ILE A 509 -0.47 -3.43 14.19
CA ILE A 509 0.74 -3.59 13.36
C ILE A 509 1.05 -5.05 13.03
N GLY A 510 0.23 -6.01 13.49
CA GLY A 510 0.45 -7.43 13.22
C GLY A 510 1.55 -8.10 14.04
N LYS A 511 2.26 -7.35 14.90
CA LYS A 511 3.36 -7.86 15.74
C LYS A 511 2.88 -8.79 16.85
N LYS A 512 3.66 -9.82 17.20
CA LYS A 512 3.37 -10.73 18.32
C LYS A 512 3.28 -9.94 19.64
N TYR A 513 2.19 -10.16 20.38
CA TYR A 513 2.02 -9.66 21.74
C TYR A 513 2.40 -10.77 22.72
N LEU A 514 3.17 -10.42 23.73
CA LEU A 514 3.45 -11.25 24.88
C LEU A 514 3.37 -10.35 26.12
N GLN A 515 2.47 -10.68 27.03
CA GLN A 515 2.27 -9.93 28.27
C GLN A 515 3.59 -9.90 29.05
N ASP A 516 3.91 -8.75 29.67
CA ASP A 516 5.15 -8.48 30.42
C ASP A 516 6.45 -8.36 29.59
N PHE A 517 6.41 -8.59 28.27
CA PHE A 517 7.58 -8.40 27.40
C PHE A 517 7.45 -7.14 26.55
N GLU A 518 8.56 -6.49 26.25
CA GLU A 518 8.57 -5.32 25.38
C GLU A 518 7.99 -5.64 24.00
N LEU A 519 7.17 -4.72 23.47
CA LEU A 519 6.67 -4.86 22.11
C LEU A 519 7.77 -4.56 21.11
N PHE A 520 8.69 -3.66 21.44
CA PHE A 520 9.82 -3.25 20.62
C PHE A 520 11.10 -3.73 21.29
N TYR A 521 11.59 -4.91 20.87
CA TYR A 521 12.57 -5.69 21.63
C TYR A 521 13.91 -5.94 20.91
N ASN A 522 14.10 -5.42 19.69
CA ASN A 522 15.37 -5.55 18.98
C ASN A 522 16.22 -4.29 19.18
N GLU A 523 17.53 -4.44 18.97
CA GLU A 523 18.57 -3.41 19.14
C GLU A 523 18.26 -2.07 18.45
N PHE A 524 17.41 -2.09 17.43
CA PHE A 524 16.95 -0.89 16.74
C PHE A 524 16.24 0.11 17.67
N TRP A 525 15.61 -0.37 18.76
CA TRP A 525 14.84 0.46 19.69
C TRP A 525 15.58 0.83 20.97
N ASP A 526 16.87 0.51 21.09
CA ASP A 526 17.70 0.95 22.20
C ASP A 526 18.02 2.45 22.01
N ILE A 527 17.16 3.34 22.54
CA ILE A 527 17.28 4.82 22.46
C ILE A 527 17.56 5.42 23.83
#